data_AF-A0A6N1APC2-F1
#
_entry.id   AF-A0A6N1APC2-F1
#
_cell.length_a   1.000
_cell.length_b   1.000
_cell.length_c   1.000
_cell.angle_alpha   90.00
_cell.angle_beta   90.00
_cell.angle_gamma   90.00
#
_symmetry.space_group_name_H-M   'P 1'
#
loop_
_entity.id
_entity.type
_entity.pdbx_description
1 polymer ?
#
loop_
_entity_poly.entity_id
_entity_poly.type
_entity_poly.pdbx_seq_one_letter_code
_entity_poly.pdbx_strand_id
1 'polypeptide(L)'
;MTGTIAARLPALPVLACLSTLALLSGCSSPPSYREWTASPDVPTVAYDECTEQVDNTMRLRGYPLRPLPETPQFGYRKEIFALCMRRKGYAAE
;
A
#
# COMPACT_ATOMS: atom_id res chain seq x y z
N MET A 1 39.96 26.48 47.86
CA MET A 1 39.33 26.48 46.52
C MET A 1 39.65 25.14 45.87
N THR A 2 38.71 24.20 45.89
CA THR A 2 38.87 22.86 45.31
C THR A 2 37.55 22.49 44.67
N GLY A 3 37.49 22.57 43.34
CA GLY A 3 36.34 22.16 42.53
C GLY A 3 36.47 20.70 42.12
N THR A 4 35.44 19.90 42.39
CA THR A 4 35.30 18.52 41.93
C THR A 4 34.68 18.51 40.53
N ILE A 5 35.44 18.02 39.55
CA ILE A 5 35.02 17.89 38.15
C ILE A 5 34.18 16.63 37.97
N ALA A 6 33.07 16.82 37.25
CA ALA A 6 31.99 15.89 36.95
C ALA A 6 32.42 14.50 36.41
N ALA A 7 31.71 13.48 36.89
CA ALA A 7 31.74 12.13 36.34
C ALA A 7 31.19 12.12 34.90
N ARG A 8 31.98 11.61 33.95
CA ARG A 8 31.56 11.33 32.57
C ARG A 8 30.95 9.93 32.52
N LEU A 9 29.63 9.84 32.30
CA LEU A 9 28.93 8.61 31.90
C LEU A 9 29.03 8.42 30.38
N PRO A 10 29.53 7.28 29.86
CA PRO A 10 29.45 6.95 28.45
C PRO A 10 28.47 5.78 28.26
N ALA A 11 27.21 6.02 27.88
CA ALA A 11 26.31 4.88 27.55
C ALA A 11 25.05 5.21 26.72
N LEU A 12 24.97 6.36 26.05
CA LEU A 12 23.74 6.73 25.32
C LEU A 12 23.56 6.15 23.89
N PRO A 13 24.58 5.73 23.10
CA PRO A 13 24.34 5.39 21.70
C PRO A 13 23.83 3.95 21.47
N VAL A 14 24.02 3.04 22.43
CA VAL A 14 23.72 1.61 22.23
C VAL A 14 22.22 1.31 22.33
N LEU A 15 21.49 2.01 23.21
CA LEU A 15 20.05 1.82 23.38
C LEU A 15 19.23 2.32 22.17
N ALA A 16 19.70 3.36 21.48
CA ALA A 16 19.02 3.93 20.32
C ALA A 16 19.09 3.03 19.08
N CYS A 17 20.11 2.18 18.96
CA CYS A 17 20.23 1.24 17.84
C CYS A 17 19.34 -0.01 18.01
N LEU A 18 18.99 -0.37 19.25
CA LEU A 18 18.12 -1.53 19.52
C LEU A 18 16.65 -1.22 19.20
N SER A 19 16.21 0.02 19.45
CA SER A 19 14.84 0.45 19.13
C SER A 19 14.59 0.54 17.63
N THR A 20 15.59 0.95 16.83
CA THR A 20 15.47 0.96 15.36
C THR A 20 15.37 -0.45 14.78
N LEU A 21 16.17 -1.41 15.26
CA LEU A 21 16.07 -2.81 14.82
C LEU A 21 14.71 -3.44 15.18
N ALA A 22 14.15 -3.13 16.35
CA ALA A 22 12.82 -3.59 16.72
C ALA A 22 11.71 -3.00 15.82
N LEU A 23 11.81 -1.71 15.47
CA LEU A 23 10.86 -1.05 14.56
C LEU A 23 10.94 -1.57 13.12
N LEU A 24 12.14 -1.94 12.62
CA LEU A 24 12.30 -2.49 11.27
C LEU A 24 11.79 -3.93 11.13
N SER A 25 11.65 -4.69 12.23
CA SER A 25 11.17 -6.07 12.18
C SER A 25 9.69 -6.21 11.78
N GLY A 26 8.90 -5.13 11.87
CA GLY A 26 7.49 -5.09 11.45
C GLY A 26 7.27 -4.88 9.96
N CYS A 27 8.27 -4.38 9.22
CA CYS A 27 8.15 -4.12 7.77
C CYS A 27 8.45 -5.35 6.89
N SER A 28 8.88 -6.46 7.49
CA SER A 28 9.15 -7.73 6.79
C SER A 28 8.05 -8.76 7.03
N SER A 29 6.79 -8.32 7.16
CA SER A 29 5.68 -9.25 7.03
C SER A 29 5.59 -9.65 5.55
N PRO A 30 5.62 -10.94 5.20
CA PRO A 30 5.23 -11.36 3.86
C PRO A 30 3.83 -10.79 3.60
N PRO A 31 3.55 -10.25 2.40
CA PRO A 31 2.21 -9.77 2.09
C PRO A 31 1.25 -10.91 2.43
N SER A 32 0.32 -10.67 3.35
CA SER A 32 -0.70 -11.65 3.70
C SER A 32 -1.62 -11.77 2.50
N TYR A 33 -1.21 -12.56 1.52
CA TYR A 33 -2.08 -12.95 0.43
C TYR A 33 -3.16 -13.79 1.08
N ARG A 34 -4.37 -13.24 1.17
CA ARG A 34 -5.54 -14.09 1.31
C ARG A 34 -5.55 -14.95 0.05
N GLU A 35 -5.43 -16.26 0.19
CA GLU A 35 -5.60 -17.19 -0.93
C GLU A 35 -7.03 -17.03 -1.45
N TRP A 36 -7.17 -16.20 -2.49
CA TRP A 36 -8.44 -15.90 -3.11
C TRP A 36 -8.73 -17.05 -4.07
N THR A 37 -9.71 -17.89 -3.72
CA THR A 37 -10.16 -18.99 -4.58
C THR A 37 -11.16 -18.44 -5.59
N ALA A 38 -10.90 -18.61 -6.89
CA ALA A 38 -11.74 -18.06 -7.94
C ALA A 38 -13.18 -18.62 -7.89
N SER A 39 -14.08 -17.92 -7.20
CA SER A 39 -15.54 -18.14 -7.23
C SER A 39 -16.13 -17.55 -8.53
N PRO A 40 -17.23 -18.06 -9.09
CA PRO A 40 -17.93 -17.38 -10.20
C PRO A 40 -18.28 -15.90 -9.93
N ASP A 41 -18.34 -15.49 -8.66
CA ASP A 41 -18.62 -14.11 -8.24
C ASP A 41 -17.38 -13.20 -8.16
N VAL A 42 -16.16 -13.72 -8.41
CA VAL A 42 -14.90 -12.93 -8.37
C VAL A 42 -15.02 -11.62 -9.15
N PRO A 43 -15.55 -11.61 -10.40
CA PRO A 43 -15.56 -10.38 -11.19
C PRO A 43 -16.42 -9.28 -10.54
N THR A 44 -17.52 -9.67 -9.91
CA THR A 44 -18.45 -8.73 -9.25
C THR A 44 -17.87 -8.23 -7.93
N VAL A 45 -17.29 -9.12 -7.13
CA VAL A 45 -16.65 -8.76 -5.86
C VAL A 45 -15.42 -7.87 -6.10
N ALA A 46 -14.58 -8.22 -7.08
CA ALA A 46 -13.43 -7.40 -7.47
C ALA A 46 -13.87 -6.04 -8.02
N TYR A 47 -15.00 -5.99 -8.74
CA TYR A 47 -15.59 -4.75 -9.20
C TYR A 47 -15.98 -3.84 -8.03
N ASP A 48 -16.75 -4.35 -7.07
CA ASP A 48 -17.20 -3.59 -5.91
C ASP A 48 -16.03 -3.10 -5.06
N GLU A 49 -15.01 -3.94 -4.87
CA GLU A 49 -13.82 -3.59 -4.09
C GLU A 49 -12.90 -2.57 -4.77
N CYS A 50 -12.88 -2.51 -6.10
CA CYS A 50 -11.98 -1.64 -6.86
C CYS A 50 -12.65 -0.38 -7.40
N THR A 51 -13.98 -0.32 -7.50
CA THR A 51 -14.65 0.79 -8.18
C THR A 51 -14.39 2.13 -7.48
N GLU A 52 -14.39 2.17 -6.14
CA GLU A 52 -14.14 3.40 -5.40
C GLU A 52 -12.73 3.94 -5.67
N GLN A 53 -11.71 3.07 -5.63
CA GLN A 53 -10.33 3.44 -5.88
C GLN A 53 -10.12 3.94 -7.31
N VAL A 54 -10.72 3.25 -8.28
CA VAL A 54 -10.68 3.64 -9.70
C VAL A 54 -11.34 5.00 -9.88
N ASP A 55 -12.54 5.20 -9.33
CA ASP A 55 -13.31 6.43 -9.48
C ASP A 55 -12.60 7.61 -8.80
N ASN A 56 -11.99 7.41 -7.63
CA ASN A 56 -11.16 8.44 -6.98
C ASN A 56 -9.95 8.82 -7.84
N THR A 57 -9.27 7.83 -8.42
CA THR A 57 -8.11 8.06 -9.30
C THR A 57 -8.51 8.82 -10.57
N MET A 58 -9.64 8.45 -11.18
CA MET A 58 -10.21 9.15 -12.33
C MET A 58 -10.56 10.60 -11.96
N ARG A 59 -11.20 10.81 -10.80
CA ARG A 59 -11.58 12.12 -10.30
C ARG A 59 -10.39 13.04 -10.05
N LEU A 60 -9.30 12.50 -9.47
CA LEU A 60 -8.07 13.25 -9.23
C LEU A 60 -7.41 13.72 -10.53
N ARG A 61 -7.60 12.99 -11.65
CA ARG A 61 -7.17 13.41 -12.98
C ARG A 61 -8.16 14.30 -13.73
N GLY A 62 -9.34 14.56 -13.15
CA GLY A 62 -10.42 15.27 -13.84
C GLY A 62 -11.04 14.47 -15.00
N TYR A 63 -10.87 13.15 -15.03
CA TYR A 63 -11.47 12.29 -16.04
C TYR A 63 -12.93 11.96 -15.68
N PRO A 64 -13.79 11.73 -16.69
CA PRO A 64 -15.15 11.28 -16.44
C PRO A 64 -15.14 9.89 -15.77
N LEU A 65 -16.05 9.68 -14.81
CA LEU A 65 -16.17 8.40 -14.09
C LEU A 65 -16.64 7.26 -15.02
N ARG A 66 -17.40 7.62 -16.07
CA ARG A 66 -17.90 6.69 -17.08
C ARG A 66 -17.44 7.15 -18.47
N PRO A 67 -16.16 6.93 -18.82
CA PRO A 67 -15.65 7.26 -20.14
C PRO A 67 -16.28 6.35 -21.21
N LEU A 68 -16.44 6.90 -22.42
CA LEU A 68 -16.89 6.14 -23.59
C LEU A 68 -15.79 5.18 -24.06
N PRO A 69 -16.13 4.00 -24.60
CA PRO A 69 -15.16 2.94 -24.92
C PRO A 69 -14.12 3.34 -25.98
N GLU A 70 -14.46 4.31 -26.83
CA GLU A 70 -13.62 4.86 -27.89
C GLU A 70 -12.59 5.88 -27.40
N THR A 71 -12.64 6.29 -26.13
CA THR A 71 -11.77 7.34 -25.61
C THR A 71 -10.57 6.77 -24.86
N PRO A 72 -9.42 7.47 -24.85
CA PRO A 72 -8.23 7.00 -24.12
C PRO A 72 -8.47 6.92 -22.60
N GLN A 73 -9.43 7.68 -22.07
CA GLN A 73 -9.79 7.62 -20.64
C GLN A 73 -10.40 6.27 -20.26
N PHE A 74 -11.06 5.58 -21.20
CA PHE A 74 -11.58 4.24 -20.96
C PHE A 74 -10.46 3.20 -20.86
N GLY A 75 -9.44 3.30 -21.73
CA GLY A 75 -8.22 2.49 -21.62
C GLY A 75 -7.52 2.72 -20.27
N TYR A 76 -7.36 3.98 -19.88
CA TYR A 76 -6.78 4.32 -18.58
C TYR A 76 -7.59 3.77 -17.39
N ARG A 77 -8.93 3.86 -17.43
CA ARG A 77 -9.78 3.29 -16.38
C ARG A 77 -9.58 1.78 -16.23
N LYS A 78 -9.45 1.05 -17.35
CA LYS A 78 -9.15 -0.39 -17.34
C LYS A 78 -7.78 -0.69 -16.75
N GLU A 79 -6.76 0.09 -17.06
CA GLU A 79 -5.41 -0.08 -16.49
C GLU A 79 -5.40 0.10 -14.98
N ILE A 80 -6.10 1.12 -14.46
CA ILE A 80 -6.21 1.35 -13.01
C ILE A 80 -7.03 0.24 -12.34
N PHE A 81 -8.09 -0.24 -12.98
CA PHE A 81 -8.85 -1.39 -12.49
C PHE A 81 -7.96 -2.64 -12.39
N ALA A 82 -7.21 -2.96 -13.45
CA ALA A 82 -6.27 -4.08 -13.47
C ALA A 82 -5.14 -3.93 -12.44
N LEU A 83 -4.70 -2.69 -12.16
CA LEU A 83 -3.73 -2.43 -11.10
C LEU A 83 -4.33 -2.71 -9.71
N CYS A 84 -5.56 -2.30 -9.45
CA CYS A 84 -6.26 -2.60 -8.20
C CYS A 84 -6.43 -4.11 -8.00
N MET A 85 -6.86 -4.81 -9.05
CA MET A 85 -6.99 -6.27 -9.06
C MET A 85 -5.67 -6.97 -8.67
N ARG A 86 -4.57 -6.61 -9.33
CA ARG A 86 -3.23 -7.16 -9.04
C ARG A 86 -2.76 -6.88 -7.61
N ARG A 87 -3.04 -5.69 -7.07
CA ARG A 87 -2.66 -5.32 -5.68
C ARG A 87 -3.43 -6.12 -4.63
N LYS A 88 -4.69 -6.45 -4.91
CA LYS A 88 -5.56 -7.24 -4.03
C LYS A 88 -5.40 -8.75 -4.18
N GLY A 89 -4.63 -9.15 -5.19
CA GLY A 89 -4.27 -10.53 -5.44
C GLY A 89 -5.25 -11.31 -6.30
N TYR A 90 -6.09 -10.60 -7.06
CA TYR A 90 -6.89 -11.21 -8.11
C TYR A 90 -5.98 -11.58 -9.29
N ALA A 91 -6.04 -12.85 -9.70
CA ALA A 91 -5.39 -13.31 -10.92
C ALA A 91 -6.17 -12.81 -12.13
N ALA A 92 -5.45 -12.28 -13.12
CA ALA A 92 -5.99 -12.12 -14.47
C ALA A 92 -5.75 -13.45 -15.19
N GLU A 93 -6.73 -14.35 -15.15
CA GLU A 93 -6.75 -15.54 -16.00
C GLU A 93 -7.07 -15.17 -17.46
#